data_AF-A0A925B2B0-F1
#
_entry.id   AF-A0A925B2B0-F1
#
_cell.length_a   1.000
_cell.length_b   1.000
_cell.length_c   1.000
_cell.angle_alpha   90.00
_cell.angle_beta   90.00
_cell.angle_gamma   90.00
#
_symmetry.space_group_name_H-M   'P 1'
#
loop_
_entity.id
_entity.type
_entity.pdbx_description
1 polymer ?
#
loop_
_entity_poly.entity_id
_entity_poly.type
_entity_poly.pdbx_seq_one_letter_code
_entity_poly.pdbx_strand_id
1 'polypeptide(L)'
;MKRETILLLVVLMLASRVAAQTKVVTNADLEKFRQKRVQNDLDYDRKVKENGFPSRPELERRETERQKGLREFAANAQTKLTNAENYWQAQAVELIEQIAQINAEINYIQANVNQNPARQIYSTGYLPYGFYNNNLNNFGNGAVYSDENFRRTRIGGNIVFGSRARTRVGIGTNSESVTGNQSSRFTFSPRFPNRTRGNSPFGNSPYRNGLLIASYGFPNYNDYTRDDLLIQLRSLEQTRAGLYARYALLQDAARRDGVQI
;
A
#
# COMPACT_ATOMS: atom_id res chain seq x y z
N MET A 1 -32.30 -32.62 43.22
CA MET A 1 -33.11 -32.12 42.09
C MET A 1 -34.25 -31.15 42.45
N LYS A 2 -34.87 -31.19 43.66
CA LYS A 2 -36.00 -30.28 43.99
C LYS A 2 -35.60 -28.86 44.47
N ARG A 3 -34.37 -28.62 44.91
CA ARG A 3 -33.93 -27.30 45.44
C ARG A 3 -33.45 -26.34 44.35
N GLU A 4 -32.83 -26.86 43.29
CA GLU A 4 -32.32 -26.05 42.17
C GLU A 4 -33.44 -25.50 41.29
N THR A 5 -34.52 -26.26 41.10
CA THR A 5 -35.71 -25.81 40.37
C THR A 5 -36.47 -24.70 41.08
N ILE A 6 -36.50 -24.70 42.42
CA ILE A 6 -37.13 -23.64 43.21
C ILE A 6 -36.33 -22.33 43.10
N LEU A 7 -35.01 -22.41 43.14
CA LEU A 7 -34.13 -21.23 43.05
C LEU A 7 -34.23 -20.55 41.68
N LEU A 8 -34.31 -21.35 40.61
CA LEU A 8 -34.49 -20.85 39.24
C LEU A 8 -35.87 -20.19 39.04
N LEU A 9 -36.93 -20.72 39.67
CA LEU A 9 -38.28 -20.13 39.65
C LEU A 9 -38.35 -18.80 40.39
N VAL A 10 -37.64 -18.65 41.52
CA VAL A 10 -37.57 -17.39 42.28
C VAL A 10 -36.81 -16.31 41.49
N VAL A 11 -35.70 -16.66 40.85
CA VAL A 11 -34.95 -15.72 39.99
C VAL A 11 -35.78 -15.29 38.78
N LEU A 12 -36.55 -16.21 38.18
CA LEU A 12 -37.45 -15.90 37.07
C LEU A 12 -38.61 -14.98 37.51
N MET A 13 -39.15 -15.16 38.72
CA MET A 13 -40.19 -14.29 39.29
C MET A 13 -39.67 -12.91 39.70
N LEU A 14 -38.41 -12.77 40.11
CA LEU A 14 -37.81 -11.45 40.33
C LEU A 14 -37.52 -10.72 39.01
N ALA A 15 -37.05 -11.45 37.99
CA ALA A 15 -36.77 -10.86 36.68
C ALA A 15 -38.04 -10.35 35.97
N SER A 16 -39.19 -11.00 36.17
CA SER A 16 -40.46 -10.56 35.57
C SER A 16 -41.06 -9.29 36.19
N ARG A 17 -40.63 -8.88 37.39
CA ARG A 17 -41.04 -7.59 38.00
C ARG A 17 -40.25 -6.38 37.50
N VAL A 18 -39.14 -6.59 36.80
CA VAL A 18 -38.31 -5.51 36.22
C VAL A 18 -38.83 -5.10 34.82
N ALA A 19 -39.61 -5.96 34.17
CA ALA A 19 -40.21 -5.67 32.88
C ALA A 19 -41.50 -4.85 33.03
N ALA A 20 -41.42 -3.59 32.61
CA ALA A 20 -42.53 -2.81 32.02
C ALA A 20 -43.62 -2.27 32.96
N GLN A 21 -43.28 -1.27 33.76
CA GLN A 21 -44.17 -0.11 33.92
C GLN A 21 -43.64 1.02 33.05
N THR A 22 -44.09 1.10 31.80
CA THR A 22 -43.94 2.29 30.96
C THR A 22 -44.77 3.41 31.57
N LYS A 23 -44.17 4.20 32.47
CA LYS A 23 -44.79 5.41 33.01
C LYS A 23 -45.12 6.33 31.84
N VAL A 24 -46.40 6.61 31.64
CA VAL A 24 -46.88 7.61 30.68
C VAL A 24 -46.47 8.96 31.23
N VAL A 25 -45.47 9.59 30.60
CA VAL A 25 -44.98 10.91 30.99
C VAL A 25 -46.07 11.92 30.65
N THR A 26 -46.62 12.58 31.67
CA THR A 26 -47.66 13.59 31.48
C THR A 26 -47.02 14.97 31.23
N ASN A 27 -47.76 15.89 30.60
CA ASN A 27 -47.29 17.27 30.40
C ASN A 27 -46.95 17.97 31.73
N ALA A 28 -47.65 17.63 32.82
CA ALA A 28 -47.35 18.14 34.16
C ALA A 28 -45.97 17.66 34.66
N ASP A 29 -45.60 16.41 34.37
CA ASP A 29 -44.28 15.88 34.70
C ASP A 29 -43.18 16.57 33.88
N LEU A 30 -43.43 16.86 32.60
CA LEU A 30 -42.48 17.59 31.75
C LEU A 30 -42.18 19.00 32.28
N GLU A 31 -43.19 19.73 32.76
CA GLU A 31 -42.97 21.07 33.32
C GLU A 31 -42.13 21.00 34.60
N LYS A 32 -42.35 19.98 35.45
CA LYS A 32 -41.50 19.75 36.63
C LYS A 32 -40.05 19.46 36.24
N PHE A 33 -39.80 18.69 35.19
CA PHE A 33 -38.43 18.47 34.68
C PHE A 33 -37.83 19.73 34.06
N ARG A 34 -38.64 20.54 33.37
CA ARG A 34 -38.20 21.83 32.81
C ARG A 34 -37.74 22.77 33.91
N GLN A 35 -38.56 22.95 34.95
CA GLN A 35 -38.23 23.77 36.11
C GLN A 35 -36.96 23.27 36.81
N LYS A 36 -36.86 21.95 37.02
CA LYS A 36 -35.66 21.34 37.62
C LYS A 36 -34.41 21.57 36.77
N ARG A 37 -34.52 21.52 35.44
CA ARG A 37 -33.39 21.83 34.53
C ARG A 37 -32.95 23.29 34.68
N VAL A 38 -33.88 24.24 34.65
CA VAL A 38 -33.59 25.67 34.82
C VAL A 38 -32.94 25.95 36.17
N GLN A 39 -33.45 25.36 37.25
CA GLN A 39 -32.88 25.51 38.58
C GLN A 39 -31.44 24.97 38.65
N ASN A 40 -31.22 23.78 38.09
CA ASN A 40 -29.89 23.18 38.01
C ASN A 40 -28.92 24.05 37.19
N ASP A 41 -29.40 24.72 36.13
CA ASP A 41 -28.59 25.61 35.31
C ASP A 41 -28.16 26.87 36.09
N LEU A 42 -29.08 27.48 36.83
CA LEU A 42 -28.79 28.62 37.70
C LEU A 42 -27.82 28.25 38.84
N ASP A 43 -28.02 27.08 39.45
CA ASP A 43 -27.13 26.58 40.53
C ASP A 43 -25.73 26.27 39.98
N TYR A 44 -25.64 25.75 38.76
CA TYR A 44 -24.35 25.53 38.09
C TYR A 44 -23.62 26.86 37.87
N ASP A 45 -24.27 27.86 37.30
CA ASP A 45 -23.66 29.15 37.04
C ASP A 45 -23.20 29.87 38.33
N ARG A 46 -23.95 29.70 39.42
CA ARG A 46 -23.55 30.20 40.73
C ARG A 46 -22.29 29.52 41.25
N LYS A 47 -22.26 28.18 41.24
CA LYS A 47 -21.09 27.40 41.68
C LYS A 47 -19.85 27.65 40.83
N VAL A 48 -20.03 27.90 39.53
CA VAL A 48 -18.93 28.26 38.62
C VAL A 48 -18.31 29.59 39.02
N LYS A 49 -19.13 30.61 39.31
CA LYS A 49 -18.67 31.92 39.79
C LYS A 49 -17.98 31.83 41.16
N GLU A 50 -18.51 31.02 42.08
CA GLU A 50 -17.96 30.84 43.42
C GLU A 50 -16.62 30.09 43.41
N ASN A 51 -16.49 29.04 42.58
CA ASN A 51 -15.31 28.17 42.55
C ASN A 51 -14.26 28.58 41.51
N GLY A 52 -14.52 29.63 40.71
CA GLY A 52 -13.62 30.07 39.65
C GLY A 52 -13.47 29.09 38.48
N PHE A 53 -14.47 28.24 38.24
CA PHE A 53 -14.47 27.35 37.07
C PHE A 53 -14.79 28.14 35.79
N PRO A 54 -14.44 27.62 34.59
CA PRO A 54 -14.83 28.23 33.33
C PRO A 54 -16.35 28.21 33.13
N SER A 55 -16.88 29.26 32.51
CA SER A 55 -18.31 29.33 32.15
C SER A 55 -18.68 28.28 31.09
N ARG A 56 -19.96 27.87 31.02
CA ARG A 56 -20.45 26.95 29.98
C ARG A 56 -20.08 27.38 28.55
N PRO A 57 -20.35 28.64 28.13
CA PRO A 57 -19.98 29.06 26.77
C PRO A 57 -18.47 29.02 26.53
N GLU A 58 -17.66 29.21 27.57
CA GLU A 58 -16.21 29.06 27.46
C GLU A 58 -15.79 27.59 27.33
N LEU A 59 -16.42 26.67 28.07
CA LEU A 59 -16.20 25.24 27.90
C LEU A 59 -16.60 24.77 26.50
N GLU A 60 -17.74 25.21 25.99
CA GLU A 60 -18.18 24.93 24.62
C GLU A 60 -17.20 25.50 23.60
N ARG A 61 -16.69 26.71 23.81
CA ARG A 61 -15.65 27.28 22.98
C ARG A 61 -14.37 26.45 22.99
N ARG A 62 -13.88 26.06 24.18
CA ARG A 62 -12.68 25.22 24.31
C ARG A 62 -12.88 23.85 23.66
N GLU A 63 -14.06 23.26 23.81
CA GLU A 63 -14.41 21.98 23.22
C GLU A 63 -14.49 22.06 21.69
N THR A 64 -15.11 23.11 21.15
CA THR A 64 -15.16 23.33 19.69
C THR A 64 -13.78 23.58 19.10
N GLU A 65 -12.94 24.38 19.77
CA GLU A 65 -11.53 24.59 19.39
C GLU A 65 -10.74 23.27 19.43
N ARG A 66 -10.91 22.46 20.49
CA ARG A 66 -10.29 21.14 20.62
C ARG A 66 -10.74 20.17 19.53
N GLN A 67 -12.04 20.10 19.26
CA GLN A 67 -12.60 19.26 18.19
C GLN A 67 -12.08 19.70 16.82
N LYS A 68 -11.99 21.01 16.57
CA LYS A 68 -11.40 21.54 15.34
C LYS A 68 -9.94 21.12 15.20
N GLY A 69 -9.13 21.30 16.24
CA GLY A 69 -7.73 20.87 16.24
C GLY A 69 -7.56 19.36 16.02
N LEU A 70 -8.41 18.53 16.62
CA LEU A 70 -8.40 17.08 16.40
C LEU A 70 -8.77 16.70 14.95
N ARG A 71 -9.76 17.38 14.36
CA ARG A 71 -10.14 17.16 12.96
C ARG A 71 -9.00 17.55 12.01
N GLU A 72 -8.37 18.70 12.24
CA GLU A 72 -7.22 19.15 11.45
C GLU A 72 -6.04 18.19 11.59
N PHE A 73 -5.74 17.73 12.81
CA PHE A 73 -4.70 16.74 13.06
C PHE A 73 -4.98 15.42 12.31
N ALA A 74 -6.20 14.89 12.42
CA ALA A 74 -6.58 13.66 11.73
C ALA A 74 -6.53 13.81 10.21
N ALA A 75 -7.00 14.94 9.67
CA ALA A 75 -6.92 15.22 8.24
C ALA A 75 -5.47 15.28 7.76
N ASN A 76 -4.59 15.97 8.49
CA ASN A 76 -3.18 16.07 8.17
C ASN A 76 -2.47 14.70 8.23
N ALA A 77 -2.79 13.89 9.23
CA ALA A 77 -2.26 12.53 9.34
C ALA A 77 -2.69 11.68 8.13
N GLN A 78 -3.98 11.74 7.76
CA GLN A 78 -4.49 11.03 6.59
C GLN A 78 -3.79 11.47 5.29
N THR A 79 -3.61 12.77 5.08
CA THR A 79 -2.88 13.28 3.91
C THR A 79 -1.44 12.78 3.86
N LYS A 80 -0.73 12.73 5.00
CA LYS A 80 0.64 12.19 5.07
C LYS A 80 0.68 10.72 4.66
N LEU A 81 -0.25 9.90 5.16
CA LEU A 81 -0.34 8.48 4.81
C LEU A 81 -0.62 8.30 3.32
N THR A 82 -1.61 8.98 2.77
CA THR A 82 -1.93 8.91 1.33
C THR A 82 -0.77 9.40 0.45
N ASN A 83 -0.05 10.45 0.87
CA ASN A 83 1.13 10.91 0.13
C ASN A 83 2.26 9.89 0.14
N ALA A 84 2.50 9.21 1.27
CA ALA A 84 3.49 8.14 1.36
C ALA A 84 3.11 6.96 0.45
N GLU A 85 1.84 6.53 0.47
CA GLU A 85 1.33 5.48 -0.41
C GLU A 85 1.53 5.82 -1.89
N ASN A 86 1.12 7.03 -2.30
CA ASN A 86 1.27 7.50 -3.67
C ASN A 86 2.74 7.57 -4.10
N TYR A 87 3.64 7.98 -3.19
CA TYR A 87 5.08 8.01 -3.46
C TYR A 87 5.62 6.62 -3.79
N TRP A 88 5.33 5.63 -2.95
CA TRP A 88 5.80 4.25 -3.16
C TRP A 88 5.20 3.63 -4.42
N GLN A 89 3.91 3.87 -4.68
CA GLN A 89 3.25 3.40 -5.90
C GLN A 89 3.85 4.01 -7.17
N ALA A 90 4.15 5.31 -7.17
CA ALA A 90 4.77 5.96 -8.31
C ALA A 90 6.15 5.38 -8.64
N GLN A 91 6.98 5.14 -7.61
CA GLN A 91 8.28 4.49 -7.76
C GLN A 91 8.16 3.04 -8.27
N ALA A 92 7.16 2.31 -7.79
CA ALA A 92 6.89 0.94 -8.22
C ALA A 92 6.50 0.87 -9.71
N VAL A 93 5.58 1.75 -10.14
CA VAL A 93 5.14 1.85 -11.54
C VAL A 93 6.32 2.19 -12.45
N GLU A 94 7.16 3.14 -12.06
CA GLU A 94 8.35 3.51 -12.83
C GLU A 94 9.29 2.31 -13.06
N LEU A 95 9.59 1.53 -12.03
CA LEU A 95 10.42 0.33 -12.17
C LEU A 95 9.76 -0.75 -13.03
N ILE A 96 8.45 -0.94 -12.89
CA ILE A 96 7.70 -1.91 -13.69
C ILE A 96 7.72 -1.52 -15.17
N GLU A 97 7.57 -0.23 -15.49
CA GLU A 97 7.68 0.28 -16.86
C GLU A 97 9.06 0.03 -17.45
N GLN A 98 10.13 0.29 -16.69
CA GLN A 98 11.51 -0.01 -17.12
C GLN A 98 11.73 -1.50 -17.39
N ILE A 99 11.22 -2.37 -16.51
CA ILE A 99 11.28 -3.83 -16.70
C ILE A 99 10.51 -4.25 -17.97
N ALA A 100 9.34 -3.67 -18.20
CA ALA A 100 8.53 -3.96 -19.39
C ALA A 100 9.25 -3.55 -20.68
N GLN A 101 9.91 -2.39 -20.69
CA GLN A 101 10.71 -1.94 -21.83
C GLN A 101 11.87 -2.90 -22.12
N ILE A 102 12.66 -3.27 -21.11
CA ILE A 102 13.77 -4.21 -21.28
C ILE A 102 13.28 -5.59 -21.76
N ASN A 103 12.14 -6.06 -21.26
CA ASN A 103 11.55 -7.31 -21.73
C ASN A 103 11.14 -7.24 -23.21
N ALA A 104 10.62 -6.09 -23.67
CA ALA A 104 10.31 -5.90 -25.09
C ALA A 104 11.57 -5.95 -25.97
N GLU A 105 12.67 -5.31 -25.53
CA GLU A 105 13.97 -5.35 -26.23
C GLU A 105 14.56 -6.77 -26.27
N ILE A 106 14.51 -7.50 -25.15
CA ILE A 106 14.94 -8.90 -25.07
C ILE A 106 14.16 -9.75 -26.08
N ASN A 107 12.82 -9.65 -26.08
CA ASN A 107 11.97 -10.41 -26.99
C ASN A 107 12.29 -10.10 -28.46
N TYR A 108 12.52 -8.82 -28.77
CA TYR A 108 12.90 -8.38 -30.10
C TYR A 108 14.26 -8.97 -30.53
N ILE A 109 15.29 -8.92 -29.68
CA ILE A 109 16.62 -9.51 -30.00
C ILE A 109 16.52 -11.02 -30.14
N GLN A 110 15.79 -11.70 -29.26
CA GLN A 110 15.56 -13.14 -29.36
C GLN A 110 14.88 -13.52 -30.68
N ALA A 111 13.90 -12.74 -31.13
CA ALA A 111 13.28 -12.95 -32.44
C ALA A 111 14.29 -12.83 -33.59
N ASN A 112 15.19 -11.84 -33.56
CA ASN A 112 16.23 -11.67 -34.58
C ASN A 112 17.30 -12.77 -34.55
N VAL A 113 17.74 -13.19 -33.37
CA VAL A 113 18.71 -14.30 -33.21
C VAL A 113 18.15 -15.60 -33.82
N ASN A 114 16.84 -15.83 -33.69
CA ASN A 114 16.18 -16.99 -34.27
C ASN A 114 16.00 -16.88 -35.80
N GLN A 115 15.87 -15.68 -36.34
CA GLN A 115 15.75 -15.44 -37.79
C GLN A 115 17.09 -15.50 -38.53
N ASN A 116 18.20 -15.25 -37.84
CA ASN A 116 19.56 -15.45 -38.34
C ASN A 116 20.20 -16.67 -37.67
N PRO A 117 19.72 -17.91 -37.96
CA PRO A 117 20.43 -19.10 -37.49
C PRO A 117 21.84 -19.00 -38.05
N ALA A 118 22.86 -19.02 -37.17
CA ALA A 118 24.27 -18.91 -37.54
C ALA A 118 24.45 -19.70 -38.83
N ARG A 119 24.84 -19.01 -39.92
CA ARG A 119 25.05 -19.63 -41.22
C ARG A 119 25.75 -20.94 -40.92
N GLN A 120 25.04 -22.05 -41.12
CA GLN A 120 25.67 -23.35 -41.07
C GLN A 120 26.76 -23.21 -42.11
N ILE A 121 27.99 -23.01 -41.65
CA ILE A 121 29.15 -23.29 -42.44
C ILE A 121 28.97 -24.79 -42.62
N TYR A 122 28.31 -25.16 -43.72
CA TYR A 122 28.50 -26.44 -44.33
C TYR A 122 29.99 -26.47 -44.59
N SER A 123 30.72 -26.93 -43.57
CA SER A 123 31.98 -27.61 -43.74
C SER A 123 31.59 -28.84 -44.54
N THR A 124 31.43 -28.65 -45.86
CA THR A 124 31.66 -29.65 -46.88
C THR A 124 33.11 -30.05 -46.69
N GLY A 125 33.32 -30.89 -45.67
CA GLY A 125 34.54 -31.60 -45.41
C GLY A 125 34.75 -32.53 -46.57
N TYR A 126 35.38 -32.01 -47.61
CA TYR A 126 36.27 -32.82 -48.41
C TYR A 126 37.34 -33.32 -47.43
N LEU A 127 37.13 -34.52 -46.88
CA LEU A 127 38.10 -35.19 -46.02
C LEU A 127 39.37 -35.44 -46.87
N PRO A 128 40.50 -34.77 -46.63
CA PRO A 128 41.76 -35.28 -47.12
C PRO A 128 42.14 -36.43 -46.20
N TYR A 129 42.26 -37.58 -46.83
CA TYR A 129 42.74 -38.81 -46.25
C TYR A 129 44.05 -38.60 -45.49
N GLY A 130 44.05 -39.00 -44.21
CA GLY A 130 45.23 -39.21 -43.39
C GLY A 130 45.73 -37.95 -42.69
N PHE A 131 45.65 -37.92 -41.36
CA PHE A 131 46.84 -37.92 -40.50
C PHE A 131 46.43 -38.33 -39.09
N TYR A 132 47.30 -39.15 -38.52
CA TYR A 132 47.18 -39.80 -37.23
C TYR A 132 47.38 -38.81 -36.07
N ASN A 133 46.55 -38.98 -35.05
CA ASN A 133 46.92 -38.96 -33.63
C ASN A 133 47.39 -37.64 -32.99
N ASN A 134 46.61 -37.11 -32.04
CA ASN A 134 46.85 -37.26 -30.60
C ASN A 134 46.06 -36.22 -29.80
N ASN A 135 45.30 -36.73 -28.82
CA ASN A 135 45.06 -36.15 -27.48
C ASN A 135 45.38 -34.66 -27.26
N LEU A 136 44.38 -33.90 -26.83
CA LEU A 136 44.34 -33.28 -25.48
C LEU A 136 43.09 -32.39 -25.33
N ASN A 137 42.44 -32.51 -24.17
CA ASN A 137 41.36 -31.67 -23.62
C ASN A 137 39.93 -32.15 -23.81
N ASN A 138 39.74 -33.43 -23.50
CA ASN A 138 38.56 -33.92 -22.81
C ASN A 138 38.66 -33.54 -21.31
N PHE A 139 38.02 -32.46 -20.89
CA PHE A 139 37.65 -32.23 -19.50
C PHE A 139 36.21 -31.70 -19.43
N GLY A 140 35.29 -32.63 -19.15
CA GLY A 140 34.24 -32.35 -18.16
C GLY A 140 32.91 -31.81 -18.67
N ASN A 141 32.31 -32.43 -19.69
CA ASN A 141 30.85 -32.35 -19.87
C ASN A 141 30.23 -33.67 -19.38
N GLY A 142 30.08 -33.78 -18.06
CA GLY A 142 29.34 -34.84 -17.41
C GLY A 142 27.85 -34.64 -17.64
N ALA A 143 27.34 -35.28 -18.68
CA ALA A 143 25.91 -35.54 -18.84
C ALA A 143 25.45 -36.43 -17.67
N VAL A 144 24.79 -35.83 -16.68
CA VAL A 144 23.99 -36.57 -15.71
C VAL A 144 22.57 -36.59 -16.23
N TYR A 145 22.19 -37.74 -16.78
CA TYR A 145 20.80 -38.16 -16.82
C TYR A 145 20.36 -38.43 -15.38
N SER A 146 19.43 -37.63 -14.87
CA SER A 146 18.55 -38.05 -13.79
C SER A 146 17.12 -37.72 -14.21
N ASP A 147 16.44 -38.75 -14.70
CA ASP A 147 15.01 -38.89 -14.54
C ASP A 147 14.63 -38.89 -13.05
N GLU A 148 13.35 -38.66 -12.80
CA GLU A 148 12.64 -38.75 -11.51
C GLU A 148 12.37 -37.43 -10.74
N ASN A 149 11.14 -36.95 -10.96
CA ASN A 149 10.20 -36.66 -9.87
C ASN A 149 10.45 -35.45 -8.94
N PHE A 150 10.91 -34.31 -9.46
CA PHE A 150 10.65 -33.03 -8.78
C PHE A 150 9.37 -32.36 -9.30
N ARG A 151 8.30 -32.61 -8.53
CA ARG A 151 6.99 -31.96 -8.58
C ARG A 151 7.11 -30.48 -8.95
N ARG A 152 6.70 -30.15 -10.18
CA ARG A 152 6.32 -28.81 -10.57
C ARG A 152 5.10 -28.41 -9.75
N THR A 153 5.32 -27.74 -8.63
CA THR A 153 4.29 -26.86 -8.06
C THR A 153 4.13 -25.72 -9.06
N ARG A 154 3.13 -25.83 -9.95
CA ARG A 154 2.64 -24.69 -10.72
C ARG A 154 2.14 -23.65 -9.73
N ILE A 155 2.94 -22.63 -9.45
CA ILE A 155 2.43 -21.35 -8.95
C ILE A 155 2.03 -20.56 -10.20
N GLY A 156 0.99 -21.06 -10.88
CA GLY A 156 0.20 -20.30 -11.84
C GLY A 156 -0.94 -19.66 -11.07
N GLY A 157 -0.62 -18.61 -10.32
CA GLY A 157 -1.64 -17.75 -9.72
C GLY A 157 -2.13 -16.77 -10.78
N ASN A 158 -3.32 -17.02 -11.34
CA ASN A 158 -4.10 -15.95 -11.95
C ASN A 158 -4.27 -14.85 -10.90
N ILE A 159 -3.68 -13.67 -11.12
CA ILE A 159 -3.98 -12.48 -10.34
C ILE A 159 -5.38 -12.03 -10.77
N VAL A 160 -6.39 -12.58 -10.10
CA VAL A 160 -7.76 -12.07 -10.16
C VAL A 160 -7.82 -10.89 -9.19
N PHE A 161 -7.90 -9.67 -9.73
CA PHE A 161 -8.23 -8.46 -8.97
C PHE A 161 -9.66 -8.54 -8.45
N GLY A 162 -9.86 -9.25 -7.35
CA GLY A 162 -11.09 -9.26 -6.57
C GLY A 162 -11.02 -8.25 -5.44
N SER A 163 -11.31 -6.99 -5.73
CA SER A 163 -11.40 -5.92 -4.74
C SER A 163 -12.56 -6.18 -3.77
N ARG A 164 -12.25 -6.71 -2.58
CA ARG A 164 -13.08 -6.54 -1.38
C ARG A 164 -12.20 -6.04 -0.25
N ALA A 165 -11.90 -4.74 -0.29
CA ALA A 165 -11.37 -4.01 0.84
C ALA A 165 -12.39 -4.07 1.99
N ARG A 166 -12.15 -4.96 2.96
CA ARG A 166 -12.74 -4.85 4.29
C ARG A 166 -11.80 -4.04 5.15
N THR A 167 -12.03 -2.73 5.20
CA THR A 167 -11.44 -1.84 6.20
C THR A 167 -11.92 -2.27 7.58
N ARG A 168 -11.05 -2.92 8.35
CA ARG A 168 -11.26 -3.13 9.78
C ARG A 168 -10.54 -2.00 10.51
N VAL A 169 -11.29 -0.97 10.89
CA VAL A 169 -10.81 0.09 11.79
C VAL A 169 -10.66 -0.53 13.18
N GLY A 170 -9.44 -0.89 13.56
CA GLY A 170 -9.10 -1.21 14.93
C GLY A 170 -8.83 0.08 15.70
N ILE A 171 -9.76 0.48 16.56
CA ILE A 171 -9.55 1.53 17.56
C ILE A 171 -8.67 0.91 18.65
N GLY A 172 -7.35 1.10 18.52
CA GLY A 172 -6.37 0.78 19.55
C GLY A 172 -6.06 2.03 20.36
N THR A 173 -6.55 2.08 21.60
CA THR A 173 -6.20 3.10 22.59
C THR A 173 -4.84 2.76 23.19
N ASN A 174 -3.76 3.25 22.58
CA ASN A 174 -2.46 3.33 23.23
C ASN A 174 -2.19 4.80 23.56
N SER A 175 -2.38 5.12 24.83
CA SER A 175 -1.89 6.31 25.48
C SER A 175 -0.37 6.27 25.51
N GLU A 176 0.28 7.08 24.68
CA GLU A 176 1.67 7.44 24.91
C GLU A 176 1.83 8.96 25.00
N SER A 177 2.63 9.29 25.98
CA SER A 177 2.83 10.58 26.63
C SER A 177 3.36 11.66 25.70
N VAL A 178 2.67 12.79 25.77
CA VAL A 178 3.07 14.10 25.25
C VAL A 178 4.35 14.57 25.95
N THR A 179 5.41 14.81 25.19
CA THR A 179 6.47 15.75 25.56
C THR A 179 6.64 16.73 24.41
N GLY A 180 6.40 18.01 24.68
CA GLY A 180 6.20 19.02 23.66
C GLY A 180 7.48 19.49 22.96
N ASN A 181 7.31 20.15 21.81
CA ASN A 181 8.13 21.31 21.47
C ASN A 181 7.49 22.17 20.36
N GLN A 182 7.21 23.42 20.75
CA GLN A 182 7.43 24.67 20.00
C GLN A 182 6.78 24.87 18.60
N SER A 183 5.67 25.62 18.65
CA SER A 183 5.43 26.87 17.92
C SER A 183 6.05 27.08 16.53
N SER A 184 5.19 27.05 15.51
CA SER A 184 5.28 27.97 14.36
C SER A 184 3.87 28.32 13.89
N ARG A 185 3.46 29.57 14.09
CA ARG A 185 2.20 30.14 13.59
C ARG A 185 2.29 30.28 12.07
N PHE A 186 1.48 29.52 11.34
CA PHE A 186 1.21 29.79 9.93
C PHE A 186 -0.31 29.89 9.76
N THR A 187 -0.80 31.12 9.63
CA THR A 187 -2.17 31.42 9.24
C THR A 187 -2.34 31.12 7.76
N PHE A 188 -3.10 30.07 7.41
CA PHE A 188 -3.58 29.82 6.06
C PHE A 188 -5.08 30.06 5.98
N SER A 189 -5.46 31.08 5.21
CA SER A 189 -6.83 31.38 4.82
C SER A 189 -7.24 30.46 3.66
N PRO A 190 -8.31 29.66 3.76
CA PRO A 190 -8.77 28.87 2.61
C PRO A 190 -9.61 29.76 1.69
N ARG A 191 -9.04 30.19 0.57
CA ARG A 191 -9.81 30.58 -0.62
C ARG A 191 -10.05 29.33 -1.45
N PHE A 192 -11.31 28.90 -1.53
CA PHE A 192 -11.74 27.88 -2.49
C PHE A 192 -11.74 28.46 -3.91
N PRO A 193 -11.06 27.84 -4.90
CA PRO A 193 -11.41 28.06 -6.28
C PRO A 193 -12.43 27.02 -6.75
N ASN A 194 -13.41 27.52 -7.49
CA ASN A 194 -14.38 26.79 -8.27
C ASN A 194 -13.75 25.62 -9.05
N ARG A 195 -14.39 24.46 -8.95
CA ARG A 195 -14.10 23.28 -9.77
C ARG A 195 -14.55 23.54 -11.21
N THR A 196 -13.62 23.97 -12.05
CA THR A 196 -13.72 23.79 -13.50
C THR A 196 -13.36 22.34 -13.81
N ARG A 197 -14.26 21.65 -14.52
CA ARG A 197 -14.08 20.28 -15.02
C ARG A 197 -12.97 20.27 -16.09
N GLY A 198 -12.11 19.24 -16.05
CA GLY A 198 -11.33 18.78 -17.20
C GLY A 198 -9.84 19.13 -17.18
N ASN A 199 -9.05 18.39 -16.38
CA ASN A 199 -7.80 17.74 -16.82
C ASN A 199 -7.13 17.04 -15.64
N SER A 200 -6.67 15.81 -15.89
CA SER A 200 -6.06 14.93 -14.90
C SER A 200 -4.76 15.52 -14.33
N PRO A 201 -4.59 15.67 -13.01
CA PRO A 201 -3.37 16.19 -12.42
C PRO A 201 -2.44 15.02 -12.06
N PHE A 202 -1.89 14.34 -13.06
CA PHE A 202 -0.64 13.59 -12.87
C PHE A 202 0.51 14.61 -12.88
N GLY A 203 0.55 15.42 -11.82
CA GLY A 203 1.54 16.45 -11.62
C GLY A 203 2.89 15.84 -11.31
N ASN A 204 3.87 16.16 -12.15
CA ASN A 204 5.31 16.21 -11.88
C ASN A 204 5.74 15.66 -10.52
N SER A 205 6.17 14.41 -10.50
CA SER A 205 6.99 13.89 -9.41
C SER A 205 8.36 14.61 -9.44
N PRO A 206 8.75 15.34 -8.38
CA PRO A 206 10.05 16.03 -8.31
C PRO A 206 11.24 15.06 -8.19
N TYR A 207 10.98 13.75 -8.05
CA TYR A 207 11.99 12.70 -8.01
C TYR A 207 12.16 11.96 -9.33
N ARG A 208 11.87 12.63 -10.46
CA ARG A 208 12.34 12.17 -11.78
C ARG A 208 13.86 12.36 -11.84
N ASN A 209 14.58 11.60 -11.02
CA ASN A 209 16.02 11.40 -11.15
C ASN A 209 16.21 10.78 -12.52
N GLY A 210 16.54 11.63 -13.49
CA GLY A 210 16.72 11.28 -14.88
C GLY A 210 17.85 10.28 -15.04
N LEU A 211 17.54 8.99 -14.87
CA LEU A 211 17.90 8.08 -15.94
C LEU A 211 17.06 8.53 -17.13
N LEU A 212 17.65 9.41 -17.94
CA LEU A 212 17.27 9.56 -19.33
C LEU A 212 17.52 8.20 -19.98
N ILE A 213 16.59 7.26 -19.80
CA ILE A 213 16.43 6.14 -20.72
C ILE A 213 15.96 6.84 -21.98
N ALA A 214 16.93 7.23 -22.81
CA ALA A 214 16.63 7.72 -24.13
C ALA A 214 15.63 6.72 -24.73
N SER A 215 14.58 7.22 -25.35
CA SER A 215 13.81 6.41 -26.28
C SER A 215 14.80 6.05 -27.40
N TYR A 216 15.57 4.99 -27.16
CA TYR A 216 16.50 4.45 -28.13
C TYR A 216 15.58 3.87 -29.20
N GLY A 217 15.33 4.66 -30.24
CA GLY A 217 14.72 4.16 -31.46
C GLY A 217 15.43 2.85 -31.79
N PHE A 218 14.66 1.78 -31.94
CA PHE A 218 15.21 0.44 -32.12
C PHE A 218 16.30 0.50 -33.20
N PRO A 219 17.57 0.21 -32.87
CA PRO A 219 18.63 0.18 -33.86
C PRO A 219 18.20 -0.67 -35.04
N ASN A 220 18.60 -0.30 -36.26
CA ASN A 220 18.32 -1.16 -37.41
C ASN A 220 19.28 -2.35 -37.34
N TYR A 221 18.79 -3.52 -36.91
CA TYR A 221 19.64 -4.65 -36.52
C TYR A 221 20.11 -5.55 -37.68
N ASN A 222 19.87 -5.14 -38.93
CA ASN A 222 20.15 -5.95 -40.10
C ASN A 222 21.66 -6.21 -40.33
N ASP A 223 22.55 -5.41 -39.71
CA ASP A 223 24.01 -5.49 -39.90
C ASP A 223 24.76 -6.15 -38.72
N TYR A 224 24.09 -6.54 -37.63
CA TYR A 224 24.76 -7.14 -36.48
C TYR A 224 25.05 -8.61 -36.69
N THR A 225 26.23 -9.06 -36.25
CA THR A 225 26.52 -10.49 -36.21
C THR A 225 25.71 -11.16 -35.10
N ARG A 226 25.44 -12.46 -35.24
CA ARG A 226 24.74 -13.24 -34.19
C ARG A 226 25.43 -13.11 -32.83
N ASP A 227 26.75 -13.06 -32.82
CA ASP A 227 27.55 -12.97 -31.60
C ASP A 227 27.32 -11.61 -30.89
N ASP A 228 27.22 -10.51 -31.65
CA ASP A 228 26.90 -9.19 -31.10
C ASP A 228 25.51 -9.18 -30.44
N LEU A 229 24.51 -9.77 -31.09
CA LEU A 229 23.15 -9.89 -30.56
C LEU A 229 23.10 -10.71 -29.26
N LEU A 230 23.91 -11.78 -29.17
CA LEU A 230 24.00 -12.60 -27.95
C LEU A 230 24.69 -11.85 -26.79
N ILE A 231 25.71 -11.05 -27.07
CA ILE A 231 26.35 -10.19 -26.07
C ILE A 231 25.35 -9.17 -25.54
N GLN A 232 24.61 -8.51 -26.43
CA GLN A 232 23.58 -7.55 -26.04
C GLN A 232 22.44 -8.20 -25.26
N LEU A 233 22.00 -9.40 -25.64
CA LEU A 233 20.99 -10.14 -24.90
C LEU A 233 21.42 -10.38 -23.45
N ARG A 234 22.67 -10.82 -23.23
CA ARG A 234 23.21 -11.03 -21.87
C ARG A 234 23.26 -9.74 -21.06
N SER A 235 23.62 -8.62 -21.68
CA SER A 235 23.68 -7.32 -20.97
C SER A 235 22.29 -6.83 -20.57
N LEU A 236 21.27 -7.01 -21.43
CA LEU A 236 19.87 -6.71 -21.10
C LEU A 236 19.33 -7.63 -20.00
N GLU A 237 19.66 -8.92 -20.03
CA GLU A 237 19.28 -9.86 -18.97
C GLU A 237 19.89 -9.50 -17.61
N GLN A 238 21.16 -9.08 -17.59
CA GLN A 238 21.82 -8.57 -16.38
C GLN A 238 21.14 -7.29 -15.88
N THR A 239 20.81 -6.37 -16.80
CA THR A 239 20.11 -5.12 -16.46
C THR A 239 18.74 -5.40 -15.86
N ARG A 240 17.97 -6.33 -16.47
CA ARG A 240 16.68 -6.78 -15.98
C ARG A 240 16.77 -7.37 -14.57
N ALA A 241 17.77 -8.22 -14.31
CA ALA A 241 17.99 -8.78 -12.98
C ALA A 241 18.27 -7.68 -11.94
N GLY A 242 19.05 -6.66 -12.31
CA GLY A 242 19.30 -5.48 -11.47
C GLY A 242 18.02 -4.69 -11.16
N LEU A 243 17.14 -4.52 -12.13
CA LEU A 243 15.85 -3.84 -11.93
C LEU A 243 14.92 -4.64 -10.99
N TYR A 244 14.85 -5.96 -11.13
CA TYR A 244 14.09 -6.81 -10.19
C TYR A 244 14.63 -6.73 -8.77
N ALA A 245 15.96 -6.71 -8.60
CA ALA A 245 16.56 -6.54 -7.28
C ALA A 245 16.20 -5.17 -6.67
N ARG A 246 16.23 -4.10 -7.46
CA ARG A 246 15.79 -2.75 -7.02
C ARG A 246 14.31 -2.73 -6.64
N TYR A 247 13.46 -3.38 -7.42
CA TYR A 247 12.04 -3.49 -7.13
C TYR A 247 11.78 -4.25 -5.82
N ALA A 248 12.49 -5.36 -5.58
CA ALA A 248 12.39 -6.09 -4.31
C ALA A 248 12.82 -5.22 -3.11
N LEU A 249 13.92 -4.46 -3.25
CA LEU A 249 14.36 -3.52 -2.21
C LEU A 249 13.32 -2.40 -1.96
N LEU A 250 12.67 -1.91 -3.02
CA LEU A 250 11.58 -0.93 -2.92
C LEU A 250 10.39 -1.51 -2.14
N GLN A 251 9.99 -2.74 -2.43
CA GLN A 251 8.90 -3.43 -1.71
C GLN A 251 9.22 -3.61 -0.23
N ASP A 252 10.45 -3.98 0.11
CA ASP A 252 10.87 -4.13 1.50
C ASP A 252 10.94 -2.77 2.22
N ALA A 253 11.38 -1.71 1.55
CA ALA A 253 11.35 -0.35 2.09
C ALA A 253 9.91 0.12 2.35
N ALA A 254 9.01 -0.06 1.38
CA ALA A 254 7.59 0.29 1.53
C ALA A 254 6.94 -0.48 2.70
N ARG A 255 7.25 -1.79 2.85
CA ARG A 255 6.76 -2.60 3.97
C ARG A 255 7.24 -2.10 5.33
N ARG A 256 8.49 -1.64 5.44
CA ARG A 256 9.02 -1.04 6.68
C ARG A 256 8.27 0.24 7.05
N ASP A 257 7.80 0.97 6.05
CA ASP A 257 6.97 2.17 6.21
C ASP A 257 5.47 1.84 6.38
N GLY A 258 5.10 0.55 6.44
CA GLY A 258 3.72 0.10 6.61
C GLY A 258 2.86 0.18 5.34
N VAL A 259 3.47 0.41 4.18
CA VAL A 259 2.80 0.48 2.88
C VAL A 259 3.00 -0.83 2.12
N GLN A 260 1.96 -1.28 1.40
CA GLN A 260 2.04 -2.43 0.51
C GLN A 260 1.96 -1.95 -0.95
N ILE A 261 2.92 -2.37 -1.77
CA ILE A 261 3.02 -2.09 -3.21
C ILE A 261 3.25 -3.37 -4.01
#